data_AF-A0A851I2E5-F1
#
_entry.id   AF-A0A851I2E5-F1
#
_cell.length_a   1.000
_cell.length_b   1.000
_cell.length_c   1.000
_cell.angle_alpha   90.00
_cell.angle_beta   90.00
_cell.angle_gamma   90.00
#
_symmetry.space_group_name_H-M   'P 1'
#
loop_
_entity.id
_entity.type
_entity.pdbx_description
1 polymer ?
#
loop_
_entity_poly.entity_id
_entity_poly.type
_entity_poly.pdbx_seq_one_letter_code
_entity_poly.pdbx_strand_id
1 'polypeptide(L)'
;MTDSTMTPEEEQAWSEAEKRMDIIARNGNDGQHYGKQPRYQDAKGEDWIDEFARTATQEEFRGAMRFTIGKYNRRMGKKDDLIKEIEKMRDYCERWLEVEKART
;
A
#
# COMPACT_ATOMS: atom_id res chain seq x y z
N MET A 1 41.82 24.18 -9.36
CA MET A 1 40.57 23.57 -8.86
C MET A 1 39.46 24.53 -9.25
N THR A 2 38.70 24.23 -10.29
CA THR A 2 37.57 25.07 -10.70
C THR A 2 36.41 24.75 -9.79
N ASP A 3 36.11 25.68 -8.88
CA ASP A 3 34.89 25.67 -8.09
C ASP A 3 33.73 25.96 -9.04
N SER A 4 33.12 24.91 -9.58
CA SER A 4 32.03 25.03 -10.55
C SER A 4 30.74 25.20 -9.77
N THR A 5 30.39 26.45 -9.45
CA THR A 5 29.08 26.80 -8.91
C THR A 5 28.01 26.48 -9.96
N MET A 6 27.01 25.67 -9.59
CA MET A 6 25.85 25.41 -10.43
C MET A 6 25.22 26.71 -10.91
N THR A 7 24.84 26.74 -12.18
CA THR A 7 24.07 27.84 -12.74
C THR A 7 22.65 27.86 -12.14
N PRO A 8 21.97 29.02 -12.14
CA PRO A 8 20.59 29.10 -11.63
C PRO A 8 19.61 28.16 -12.35
N GLU A 9 19.85 27.88 -13.63
CA GLU A 9 19.05 26.95 -14.43
C GLU A 9 19.27 25.49 -14.02
N GLU A 10 20.52 25.11 -13.72
CA GLU A 10 20.84 23.79 -13.17
C GLU A 10 20.23 23.63 -11.77
N GLU A 11 20.29 24.66 -10.93
CA GLU A 11 19.68 24.64 -9.59
C GLU A 11 18.16 24.45 -9.64
N GLN A 12 17.48 25.12 -10.59
CA GLN A 12 16.06 24.92 -10.82
C GLN A 12 15.75 23.50 -11.33
N ALA A 13 16.54 22.98 -12.27
CA ALA A 13 16.38 21.62 -12.79
C ALA A 13 16.57 20.55 -11.70
N TRP A 14 17.55 20.75 -10.81
CA TRP A 14 17.78 19.88 -9.65
C TRP A 14 16.63 19.97 -8.64
N SER A 15 16.14 21.17 -8.32
CA SER A 15 14.97 21.34 -7.44
C SER A 15 13.72 20.67 -8.00
N GLU A 16 13.49 20.76 -9.32
CA GLU A 16 12.38 20.05 -9.97
C GLU A 16 12.57 18.53 -9.97
N ALA A 17 13.80 18.05 -10.17
CA ALA A 17 14.13 16.63 -10.09
C ALA A 17 13.89 16.09 -8.67
N GLU A 18 14.28 16.83 -7.63
CA GLU A 18 14.01 16.49 -6.23
C GLU A 18 12.51 16.44 -5.94
N LYS A 19 11.72 17.43 -6.42
CA LYS A 19 10.26 17.41 -6.28
C LYS A 19 9.64 16.22 -6.99
N ARG A 20 10.12 15.86 -8.19
CA ARG A 20 9.66 14.65 -8.92
C ARG A 20 10.00 13.38 -8.15
N MET A 21 11.20 13.29 -7.57
CA MET A 21 11.63 12.18 -6.73
C MET A 21 10.81 12.07 -5.43
N ASP A 22 10.49 13.19 -4.77
CA ASP A 22 9.62 13.23 -3.58
C ASP A 22 8.19 12.79 -3.91
N ILE A 23 7.66 13.22 -5.06
CA ILE A 23 6.35 12.76 -5.55
C ILE A 23 6.36 11.25 -5.85
N ILE A 24 7.44 10.73 -6.45
CA ILE A 24 7.59 9.30 -6.71
C ILE A 24 7.71 8.52 -5.39
N ALA A 25 8.46 9.03 -4.41
CA ALA A 25 8.59 8.43 -3.07
C ALA A 25 7.27 8.43 -2.30
N ARG A 26 6.48 9.51 -2.38
CA ARG A 26 5.13 9.60 -1.80
C ARG A 26 4.12 8.69 -2.48
N ASN A 27 4.27 8.43 -3.78
CA ASN A 27 3.36 7.58 -4.55
C ASN A 27 3.57 6.07 -4.32
N GLY A 28 4.51 5.67 -3.47
CA GLY A 28 4.80 4.26 -3.24
C GLY A 28 5.36 3.96 -1.86
N ASN A 29 4.47 3.63 -0.93
CA ASN A 29 4.81 2.72 0.18
C ASN A 29 5.81 3.30 1.21
N ASP A 30 5.46 4.39 1.88
CA ASP A 30 6.21 4.97 3.01
C ASP A 30 6.22 4.08 4.27
N GLY A 31 5.41 3.02 4.31
CA GLY A 31 5.37 2.07 5.42
C GLY A 31 4.75 2.65 6.69
N GLN A 32 4.12 3.82 6.60
CA GLN A 32 3.33 4.39 7.67
C GLN A 32 1.86 4.28 7.26
N HIS A 33 1.07 3.64 8.12
CA HIS A 33 -0.36 3.41 8.03
C HIS A 33 -0.83 2.25 7.14
N TYR A 34 -1.15 1.12 7.79
CA TYR A 34 -2.16 0.19 7.26
C TYR A 34 -3.56 0.57 7.75
N GLY A 35 -3.84 1.88 7.82
CA GLY A 35 -5.22 2.34 7.73
C GLY A 35 -5.64 2.32 6.26
N LYS A 36 -6.94 2.18 5.98
CA LYS A 36 -7.47 2.30 4.62
C LYS A 36 -6.97 3.62 4.02
N GLN A 37 -6.29 3.59 2.87
CA GLN A 37 -5.83 4.85 2.27
C GLN A 37 -7.03 5.61 1.70
N PRO A 38 -7.17 6.93 1.93
CA PRO A 38 -8.34 7.69 1.48
C PRO A 38 -8.66 7.56 -0.01
N ARG A 39 -7.65 7.36 -0.86
CA ARG A 39 -7.84 7.19 -2.31
C ARG A 39 -8.54 5.88 -2.70
N TYR A 40 -8.49 4.86 -1.84
CA TYR A 40 -9.16 3.58 -2.05
C TYR A 40 -10.52 3.50 -1.34
N GLN A 41 -10.88 4.55 -0.59
CA GLN A 41 -12.15 4.62 0.11
C GLN A 41 -13.21 5.28 -0.75
N ASP A 42 -14.45 4.82 -0.59
CA ASP A 42 -15.63 5.50 -1.07
C ASP A 42 -16.07 6.62 -0.10
N ALA A 43 -17.20 7.28 -0.40
CA ALA A 43 -17.75 8.35 0.43
C ALA A 43 -18.15 7.91 1.86
N LYS A 44 -18.25 6.60 2.12
CA LYS A 44 -18.56 6.01 3.43
C LYS A 44 -17.31 5.55 4.18
N GLY A 45 -16.12 5.71 3.59
CA GLY A 45 -14.87 5.21 4.15
C GLY A 45 -14.65 3.71 3.92
N GLU A 46 -15.45 3.09 3.06
CA GLU A 46 -15.33 1.68 2.71
C GLU A 46 -14.40 1.52 1.52
N ASP A 47 -13.56 0.49 1.53
CA ASP A 47 -12.74 0.14 0.39
C ASP A 47 -13.27 -1.12 -0.31
N TRP A 48 -12.58 -1.50 -1.39
CA TRP A 48 -12.94 -2.67 -2.19
C TRP A 48 -13.10 -3.96 -1.36
N ILE A 49 -12.29 -4.16 -0.31
CA ILE A 49 -12.35 -5.41 0.48
C ILE A 49 -13.64 -5.44 1.29
N ASP A 50 -14.12 -4.29 1.78
CA ASP A 50 -15.42 -4.22 2.46
C ASP A 50 -16.55 -4.53 1.46
N GLU A 51 -16.51 -3.92 0.28
CA GLU A 51 -17.51 -4.15 -0.77
C GLU A 51 -17.52 -5.61 -1.20
N PHE A 52 -16.35 -6.21 -1.41
CA PHE A 52 -16.22 -7.60 -1.80
C PHE A 52 -16.67 -8.56 -0.70
N ALA A 53 -16.44 -8.23 0.58
CA ALA A 53 -16.94 -9.02 1.70
C ALA A 53 -18.47 -9.09 1.75
N ARG A 54 -19.15 -8.02 1.31
CA ARG A 54 -20.62 -7.95 1.25
C ARG A 54 -21.22 -8.63 0.03
N THR A 55 -20.54 -8.55 -1.11
CA THR A 55 -21.10 -8.94 -2.41
C THR A 55 -20.68 -10.33 -2.87
N ALA A 56 -19.50 -10.79 -2.48
CA ALA A 56 -19.01 -12.12 -2.85
C ALA A 56 -19.61 -13.22 -1.97
N THR A 57 -19.61 -14.45 -2.49
CA THR A 57 -19.88 -15.63 -1.66
C THR A 57 -18.80 -15.81 -0.60
N GLN A 58 -19.11 -16.56 0.46
CA GLN A 58 -18.15 -16.81 1.53
C GLN A 58 -16.88 -17.50 1.02
N GLU A 59 -17.01 -18.44 0.09
CA GLU A 59 -15.87 -19.17 -0.47
C GLU A 59 -14.98 -18.28 -1.34
N GLU A 60 -15.58 -17.41 -2.15
CA GLU A 60 -14.84 -16.43 -2.95
C GLU A 60 -14.07 -15.45 -2.07
N PHE A 61 -14.69 -14.92 -1.03
CA PHE A 61 -14.02 -14.03 -0.08
C PHE A 61 -12.84 -14.74 0.61
N ARG A 62 -13.08 -15.93 1.16
CA ARG A 62 -12.02 -16.75 1.78
C ARG A 62 -10.89 -17.08 0.80
N GLY A 63 -11.23 -17.35 -0.46
CA GLY A 63 -10.29 -17.57 -1.56
C GLY A 63 -9.43 -16.34 -1.82
N ALA A 64 -10.04 -15.16 -1.94
CA ALA A 64 -9.34 -13.89 -2.16
C ALA A 64 -8.38 -13.54 -1.01
N MET A 65 -8.80 -13.77 0.23
CA MET A 65 -7.94 -13.57 1.41
C MET A 65 -6.71 -14.50 1.36
N ARG A 66 -6.92 -15.81 1.18
CA ARG A 66 -5.83 -16.80 1.07
C ARG A 66 -4.83 -16.45 -0.04
N PHE A 67 -5.35 -16.15 -1.23
CA PHE A 67 -4.51 -15.81 -2.38
C PHE A 67 -3.67 -14.56 -2.11
N THR A 68 -4.30 -13.51 -1.54
CA THR A 68 -3.64 -12.24 -1.30
C THR A 68 -2.59 -12.32 -0.20
N ILE A 69 -2.89 -12.99 0.91
CA ILE A 69 -1.90 -13.27 1.97
C ILE A 69 -0.75 -14.10 1.41
N GLY A 70 -1.03 -15.15 0.64
CA GLY A 70 -0.01 -15.98 -0.01
C GLY A 70 0.89 -15.20 -0.97
N LYS A 71 0.32 -14.24 -1.71
CA LYS A 71 1.07 -13.31 -2.59
C LYS A 71 2.08 -12.48 -1.80
N TYR A 72 1.70 -11.90 -0.65
CA TYR A 72 2.60 -11.11 0.18
C TYR A 72 3.67 -11.97 0.84
N ASN A 73 3.30 -13.13 1.37
CA ASN A 73 4.24 -14.13 1.91
C ASN A 73 5.35 -14.46 0.89
N ARG A 74 4.99 -14.67 -0.39
CA ARG A 74 5.97 -14.97 -1.45
C ARG A 74 6.91 -13.81 -1.82
N ARG A 75 6.52 -12.57 -1.51
CA ARG A 75 7.26 -11.33 -1.84
C ARG A 75 8.14 -10.83 -0.70
N MET A 76 7.96 -11.34 0.50
CA MET A 76 8.73 -10.99 1.69
C MET A 76 10.23 -10.98 1.41
N GLY A 77 10.88 -9.84 1.66
CA GLY A 77 12.32 -9.65 1.45
C GLY A 77 12.78 -9.66 -0.01
N LYS A 78 11.86 -9.60 -0.97
CA LYS A 78 12.17 -9.56 -2.42
C LYS A 78 11.67 -8.30 -3.10
N LYS A 79 10.38 -7.98 -2.93
CA LYS A 79 9.75 -6.83 -3.60
C LYS A 79 9.74 -5.59 -2.71
N ASP A 80 9.29 -5.77 -1.48
CA ASP A 80 9.25 -4.75 -0.44
C ASP A 80 10.02 -5.26 0.78
N ASP A 81 10.23 -4.36 1.74
CA ASP A 81 10.79 -4.70 3.05
C ASP A 81 10.00 -5.82 3.75
N LEU A 82 10.72 -6.67 4.49
CA LEU A 82 10.16 -7.82 5.20
C LEU A 82 9.01 -7.42 6.12
N ILE A 83 9.21 -6.38 6.95
CA ILE A 83 8.22 -5.94 7.92
C ILE A 83 6.99 -5.40 7.19
N LYS A 84 7.19 -4.63 6.12
CA LYS A 84 6.07 -4.09 5.33
C LYS A 84 5.18 -5.21 4.75
N GLU A 85 5.76 -6.26 4.20
CA GLU A 85 4.95 -7.37 3.68
C GLU A 85 4.24 -8.15 4.81
N ILE A 86 4.85 -8.28 5.99
CA ILE A 86 4.22 -8.88 7.18
C ILE A 86 3.03 -8.04 7.65
N GLU A 87 3.17 -6.73 7.72
CA GLU A 87 2.09 -5.84 8.16
C GLU A 87 0.90 -5.83 7.19
N LYS A 88 1.15 -5.93 5.87
CA LYS A 88 0.07 -6.17 4.90
C LYS A 88 -0.65 -7.48 5.19
N MET A 89 0.08 -8.58 5.45
CA MET A 89 -0.57 -9.84 5.79
C MET A 89 -1.40 -9.74 7.08
N ARG A 90 -0.92 -8.99 8.09
CA ARG A 90 -1.67 -8.72 9.33
C ARG A 90 -3.00 -8.03 9.03
N ASP A 91 -3.00 -6.94 8.26
CA ASP A 91 -4.23 -6.22 7.87
C ASP A 91 -5.25 -7.15 7.20
N TYR A 92 -4.83 -7.94 6.20
CA TYR A 92 -5.72 -8.90 5.54
C TYR A 92 -6.25 -9.99 6.50
N CYS A 93 -5.44 -10.46 7.45
CA CYS A 93 -5.88 -11.43 8.46
C CYS A 93 -6.90 -10.82 9.43
N GLU A 94 -6.68 -9.59 9.90
CA GLU A 94 -7.58 -8.88 10.81
C GLU A 94 -8.94 -8.64 10.15
N ARG A 95 -8.95 -8.15 8.91
CA ARG A 95 -10.19 -7.93 8.15
C ARG A 95 -10.93 -9.21 7.84
N TRP A 96 -10.21 -10.30 7.54
CA TRP A 96 -10.84 -11.61 7.39
C TRP A 96 -11.49 -12.05 8.70
N LEU A 97 -10.80 -11.92 9.83
CA LEU A 97 -11.33 -12.26 11.14
C LEU A 97 -12.60 -11.47 11.48
N GLU A 98 -12.63 -10.16 11.21
CA GLU A 98 -13.82 -9.31 11.43
C GLU A 98 -15.03 -9.81 10.62
N VAL A 99 -14.82 -10.14 9.35
CA VAL A 99 -15.89 -10.65 8.48
C VAL A 99 -16.43 -12.00 8.98
N GLU A 100 -15.57 -12.93 9.41
CA GLU A 100 -16.03 -14.23 9.94
C GLU A 100 -16.73 -14.08 11.30
N LYS A 101 -16.26 -13.16 12.16
CA LYS A 101 -16.93 -12.83 13.43
C LYS A 101 -18.34 -12.28 13.21
N ALA A 102 -18.52 -11.41 12.23
CA ALA A 102 -19.82 -10.84 11.89
C ALA A 102 -20.81 -11.86 11.29
N ARG A 103 -20.33 -13.05 10.92
CA ARG A 103 -21.13 -14.16 10.35
C ARG A 103 -21.50 -15.23 11.38
N THR A 104 -20.91 -15.19 12.57
CA THR A 104 -21.15 -16.14 13.66
C THR A 104 -22.31 -15.65 14.53
#